data_AF-A0A0U5AX92-F1
#
_entry.id   AF-A0A0U5AX92-F1
#
_cell.length_a   1.000
_cell.length_b   1.000
_cell.length_c   1.000
_cell.angle_alpha   90.00
_cell.angle_beta   90.00
_cell.angle_gamma   90.00
#
_symmetry.space_group_name_H-M   'P 1'
#
loop_
_entity.id
_entity.type
_entity.pdbx_description
1 polymer ?
#
loop_
_entity_poly.entity_id
_entity_poly.type
_entity_poly.pdbx_seq_one_letter_code
_entity_poly.pdbx_strand_id
1 'polypeptide(L)' 'MKVIFDPDIPEDLKEDLLKTIEEQQIGDRCKSCGADTLYVALIDKVLDVKCYECGESYLEIELSEE' A
#
# COMPACT_ATOMS: atom_id res chain seq x y z
N MET A 1 5.70 -8.99 6.45
CA MET A 1 4.77 -8.66 5.34
C MET A 1 5.58 -8.23 4.11
N LYS A 2 5.25 -8.71 2.91
CA LYS A 2 5.81 -8.27 1.63
C LYS A 2 4.95 -7.16 1.04
N VAL A 3 5.57 -6.13 0.46
CA VAL A 3 4.86 -5.03 -0.22
C VAL A 3 5.21 -5.06 -1.69
N ILE A 4 4.20 -5.09 -2.55
CA ILE A 4 4.30 -5.01 -4.00
C ILE A 4 3.76 -3.66 -4.42
N PHE A 5 4.48 -2.97 -5.30
CA PHE A 5 4.07 -1.69 -5.84
C PHE A 5 3.61 -1.87 -7.28
N ASP A 6 2.58 -1.11 -7.66
CA ASP A 6 2.20 -0.97 -9.05
C ASP A 6 3.39 -0.48 -9.89
N PRO A 7 3.61 -1.03 -11.10
CA PRO A 7 4.71 -0.62 -11.98
C PRO A 7 4.68 0.88 -12.33
N ASP A 8 3.52 1.52 -12.28
CA ASP A 8 3.37 2.95 -12.54
C ASP A 8 3.80 3.85 -11.37
N ILE A 9 4.06 3.28 -10.17
CA ILE A 9 4.53 4.05 -9.01
C ILE A 9 6.03 4.38 -9.15
N PRO A 10 6.43 5.67 -9.12
CA PRO A 10 7.83 6.05 -9.16
C PRO A 10 8.57 5.61 -7.90
N GLU A 11 9.85 5.26 -8.04
CA GLU A 11 10.68 4.72 -6.94
C GLU A 11 10.81 5.68 -5.74
N ASP A 12 10.80 6.99 -6.00
CA ASP A 12 10.86 8.03 -4.97
C ASP A 12 9.70 7.92 -3.96
N LEU A 13 8.50 7.58 -4.45
CA LEU A 13 7.32 7.39 -3.59
C LEU A 13 7.34 6.03 -2.88
N LYS A 14 8.04 5.02 -3.42
CA LYS A 14 8.07 3.68 -2.82
C LYS A 14 8.71 3.70 -1.44
N GLU A 15 9.79 4.45 -1.26
CA GLU A 15 10.46 4.58 0.04
C GLU A 15 9.55 5.27 1.08
N ASP A 16 8.84 6.32 0.68
CA ASP A 16 7.93 7.05 1.56
C ASP A 16 6.70 6.21 1.95
N LEU A 17 6.17 5.45 0.98
CA LEU A 17 5.09 4.48 1.21
C LEU A 17 5.52 3.36 2.15
N LEU A 18 6.72 2.82 1.99
CA LEU A 18 7.24 1.78 2.89
C LEU A 18 7.32 2.29 4.33
N LYS A 19 7.82 3.51 4.54
CA LYS A 19 7.84 4.15 5.86
C LYS A 19 6.44 4.32 6.41
N THR A 20 5.52 4.84 5.60
CA THR A 20 4.12 5.04 6.01
C THR A 20 3.47 3.72 6.44
N ILE A 21 3.67 2.63 5.68
CA ILE A 21 3.15 1.29 6.00
C ILE A 21 3.74 0.77 7.32
N GLU A 22 5.04 0.99 7.55
CA GLU A 22 5.73 0.61 8.79
C GLU A 22 5.24 1.43 10.00
N GLU A 23 5.11 2.76 9.86
CA GLU A 23 4.63 3.67 10.90
C GLU A 23 3.18 3.40 11.29
N GLN A 24 2.32 3.12 10.31
CA GLN A 24 0.91 2.79 10.52
C GLN A 24 0.72 1.40 11.14
N GLN A 25 1.80 0.63 11.31
CA GLN A 25 1.78 -0.74 11.81
C GLN A 25 0.71 -1.59 11.10
N ILE A 26 0.61 -1.47 9.77
CA ILE A 26 -0.27 -2.33 8.97
C ILE A 26 0.26 -3.74 9.16
N GLY A 27 -0.40 -4.49 10.05
CA GLY A 27 0.19 -5.59 10.81
C GLY A 27 0.79 -6.72 9.97
N ASP A 28 1.52 -7.63 10.61
CA ASP A 28 2.26 -8.74 9.98
C ASP A 28 1.49 -9.53 8.90
N ARG A 29 0.16 -9.58 9.03
CA ARG A 29 -0.78 -10.26 8.14
C ARG A 29 -2.09 -9.51 8.03
N CYS A 30 -2.72 -9.65 6.87
CA CYS A 30 -4.07 -9.19 6.61
C CYS A 30 -5.03 -9.73 7.68
N LYS A 31 -5.79 -8.84 8.32
CA LYS A 31 -6.78 -9.24 9.34
C LYS A 31 -7.99 -9.97 8.75
N SER A 32 -8.25 -9.79 7.46
CA SER A 32 -9.40 -10.36 6.76
C SER A 32 -9.12 -11.78 6.26
N CYS A 33 -8.03 -11.99 5.49
CA CYS A 33 -7.70 -13.29 4.90
C CYS A 33 -6.44 -13.96 5.49
N GLY A 34 -5.66 -13.27 6.31
CA GLY A 34 -4.42 -13.80 6.89
C GLY A 34 -3.18 -13.77 5.98
N ALA A 35 -3.29 -13.21 4.77
CA ALA A 35 -2.17 -13.09 3.84
C ALA A 35 -1.07 -12.14 4.35
N ASP A 36 0.20 -12.42 4.02
CA ASP A 36 1.35 -11.60 4.38
C ASP A 36 1.81 -10.66 3.26
N THR A 37 1.00 -10.46 2.22
CA THR A 37 1.35 -9.63 1.05
C THR A 37 0.38 -8.47 0.87
N LEU A 38 0.93 -7.25 0.79
CA LEU A 38 0.23 -6.03 0.39
C LEU A 38 0.56 -5.65 -1.05
N TYR A 39 -0.38 -4.94 -1.64
CA TYR A 39 -0.27 -4.31 -2.94
C TYR A 39 -0.62 -2.83 -2.80
N VAL A 40 0.27 -1.98 -3.29
CA VAL A 40 0.01 -0.55 -3.42
C VAL A 40 -0.40 -0.27 -4.85
N ALA A 41 -1.67 0.04 -5.05
CA ALA A 41 -2.23 0.42 -6.33
C ALA A 41 -2.17 1.94 -6.48
N LEU A 42 -1.70 2.43 -7.64
CA LEU A 42 -1.84 3.83 -8.02
C LEU A 42 -3.06 3.96 -8.92
N ILE A 43 -4.12 4.57 -8.40
CA ILE A 43 -5.37 4.78 -9.13
C ILE A 43 -5.52 6.28 -9.36
N ASP A 44 -5.20 6.71 -10.58
CA ASP A 44 -5.17 8.12 -11.01
C ASP A 44 -4.13 8.95 -10.24
N LYS A 45 -4.51 9.43 -9.04
CA LYS A 45 -3.66 10.18 -8.10
C LYS A 45 -3.81 9.68 -6.66
N VAL A 46 -4.42 8.52 -6.47
CA VAL A 46 -4.64 7.94 -5.15
C VAL A 46 -3.81 6.68 -5.02
N LEU A 47 -2.98 6.62 -4.00
CA LEU A 47 -2.23 5.44 -3.59
C LEU A 47 -3.08 4.65 -2.61
N ASP A 48 -3.58 3.50 -3.05
CA ASP A 48 -4.38 2.58 -2.25
C ASP A 48 -3.54 1.38 -1.85
N VAL A 49 -3.24 1.28 -0.56
CA VAL A 49 -2.54 0.16 0.07
C VAL A 49 -3.57 -0.86 0.49
N LYS A 50 -3.60 -1.99 -0.22
CA LYS A 50 -4.57 -3.07 0.02
C LYS A 50 -3.91 -4.44 0.11
N CYS A 51 -4.63 -5.42 0.64
CA CYS A 51 -4.19 -6.80 0.59
C CYS A 51 -4.18 -7.29 -0.85
N TYR A 52 -3.06 -7.87 -1.29
CA TYR A 52 -2.94 -8.43 -2.63
C TYR A 52 -3.93 -9.57 -2.90
N GLU A 53 -4.22 -10.39 -1.88
CA GLU A 53 -5.03 -11.60 -2.03
C GLU A 53 -6.55 -11.34 -1.94
N CYS A 54 -6.99 -10.53 -0.97
CA CYS A 54 -8.43 -10.32 -0.71
C CYS A 54 -8.94 -8.93 -1.11
N GLY A 55 -8.05 -7.99 -1.44
CA GLY A 55 -8.41 -6.63 -1.82
C GLY A 55 -8.81 -5.72 -0.65
N GLU A 56 -8.68 -6.16 0.60
CA GLU A 56 -8.96 -5.34 1.78
C GLU A 56 -8.05 -4.10 1.79
N SER A 57 -8.63 -2.90 1.69
CA SER A 57 -7.88 -1.63 1.76
C SER A 57 -7.55 -1.28 3.21
N TYR A 58 -6.31 -0.87 3.42
CA TYR A 58 -5.76 -0.44 4.71
C TYR A 58 -5.54 1.06 4.77
N LEU A 59 -5.11 1.65 3.66
CA LEU A 59 -4.74 3.04 3.60
C LEU A 59 -4.94 3.57 2.19
N GLU A 60 -5.54 4.75 2.10
CA GLU A 60 -5.68 5.50 0.87
C GLU A 60 -5.00 6.86 1.07
N ILE A 61 -4.08 7.20 0.18
CA ILE A 61 -3.32 8.45 0.22
C ILE A 61 -3.60 9.19 -1.08
N GLU A 62 -4.25 10.34 -0.98
CA GLU A 62 -4.46 11.24 -2.10
C GLU A 62 -3.18 12.05 -2.36
N LEU A 63 -2.57 11.87 -3.52
CA LEU A 63 -1.49 12.72 -4.02
C LEU A 63 -2.13 14.05 -4.46
N SER A 64 -2.34 14.96 -3.52
CA SER A 64 -2.77 16.33 -3.85
C SER A 64 -1.65 17.03 -4.63
N GLU A 65 -1.96 17.54 -5.82
CA GLU A 65 -1.14 18.55 -6.48
C GLU A 65 -1.24 19.85 -5.67
N GLU A 66 -0.15 20.25 -5.02
CA GLU A 66 0.03 21.63 -4.54
C GLU A 66 0.05 22.63 -5.70
#